data_AF-A0A1J5D8Q7-F1
#
_entry.id   AF-A0A1J5D8Q7-F1
#
_cell.length_a   1.000
_cell.length_b   1.000
_cell.length_c   1.000
_cell.angle_alpha   90.00
_cell.angle_beta   90.00
_cell.angle_gamma   90.00
#
_symmetry.space_group_name_H-M   'P 1'
#
loop_
_entity.id
_entity.type
_entity.pdbx_description
1 polymer ?
#
loop_
_entity_poly.entity_id
_entity_poly.type
_entity_poly.pdbx_seq_one_letter_code
_entity_poly.pdbx_strand_id
1 'polypeptide(L)' 'MDNDELRTEYKREDLGKGVRGKYYARFTKGTNLVLLDDRVAKAFPTAEDVNAALLGLLALVPKTRITSSSSGRAKARR' A
#
# COMPACT_ATOMS: atom_id res chain seq x y z
N MET A 1 -27.36 -20.15 10.45
CA MET A 1 -28.02 -20.01 9.15
C MET A 1 -27.69 -18.62 8.68
N ASP A 2 -26.56 -18.49 7.99
CA ASP A 2 -26.01 -17.19 7.61
C ASP A 2 -26.88 -16.60 6.51
N ASN A 3 -27.42 -15.42 6.79
CA ASN A 3 -28.33 -14.73 5.90
C ASN A 3 -27.49 -14.10 4.79
N ASP A 4 -27.39 -14.80 3.64
CA ASP A 4 -26.75 -14.36 2.39
C ASP A 4 -27.47 -13.14 1.75
N GLU A 5 -28.09 -12.30 2.58
CA GLU A 5 -28.85 -11.13 2.19
C GLU A 5 -27.92 -9.91 2.08
N LEU A 6 -28.14 -9.13 1.03
CA LEU A 6 -27.48 -7.83 0.87
C LEU A 6 -27.89 -6.93 2.03
N ARG A 7 -26.92 -6.16 2.57
CA ARG A 7 -27.24 -5.19 3.61
C ARG A 7 -28.28 -4.18 3.13
N THR A 8 -29.14 -3.72 4.04
CA THR A 8 -30.26 -2.81 3.74
C THR A 8 -29.84 -1.53 3.03
N GLU A 9 -28.59 -1.08 3.21
CA GLU A 9 -28.07 0.12 2.55
C GLU A 9 -27.79 -0.09 1.04
N TYR A 10 -27.67 -1.33 0.57
CA TYR A 10 -27.39 -1.65 -0.82
C TYR A 10 -28.65 -1.95 -1.62
N LYS A 11 -28.92 -1.18 -2.68
CA LYS A 11 -29.97 -1.50 -3.64
C LYS A 11 -29.38 -2.22 -4.84
N ARG A 12 -30.11 -3.19 -5.37
CA ARG A 12 -29.65 -3.98 -6.53
C ARG A 12 -29.48 -3.11 -7.79
N GLU A 13 -30.29 -2.07 -7.92
CA GLU A 13 -30.22 -1.08 -9.01
C GLU A 13 -28.87 -0.32 -9.02
N ASP A 14 -28.28 -0.08 -7.84
CA ASP A 14 -27.02 0.68 -7.70
C ASP A 14 -25.80 -0.14 -8.14
N LEU A 15 -25.88 -1.48 -8.08
CA LEU A 15 -24.76 -2.38 -8.37
C LEU A 15 -24.47 -2.53 -9.87
N GLY A 16 -25.44 -2.16 -10.72
CA GLY A 16 -25.33 -2.26 -12.17
C GLY A 16 -25.14 -3.70 -12.69
N LYS A 17 -24.64 -3.84 -13.92
CA LYS A 17 -24.36 -5.15 -14.52
C LYS A 17 -23.04 -5.73 -13.97
N GLY A 18 -23.10 -6.93 -13.41
CA GLY A 18 -21.92 -7.66 -12.96
C GLY A 18 -20.99 -7.99 -14.14
N VAL A 19 -19.74 -7.53 -14.07
CA VAL A 19 -18.69 -7.82 -15.07
C VAL A 19 -17.62 -8.70 -14.45
N ARG A 20 -17.41 -9.90 -15.00
CA ARG A 20 -16.39 -10.82 -14.50
C ARG A 20 -15.00 -10.19 -14.65
N GLY A 21 -14.25 -10.13 -13.56
CA GLY A 21 -12.89 -9.61 -13.56
C GLY A 21 -12.77 -8.08 -13.66
N LYS A 22 -13.84 -7.30 -13.41
CA LYS A 22 -13.85 -5.82 -13.49
C LYS A 22 -12.64 -5.14 -12.80
N TYR A 23 -12.20 -5.71 -11.67
CA TYR A 23 -11.06 -5.20 -10.89
C TYR A 23 -9.88 -6.17 -10.82
N TYR A 24 -9.91 -7.27 -11.57
CA TYR A 24 -8.89 -8.33 -11.49
C TYR A 24 -7.48 -7.77 -11.75
N ALA A 25 -7.32 -7.01 -12.84
CA ALA A 25 -6.03 -6.41 -13.18
C ALA A 25 -5.54 -5.37 -12.15
N ARG A 26 -6.45 -4.71 -11.41
CA ARG A 26 -6.09 -3.78 -10.32
C ARG A 26 -5.68 -4.54 -9.07
N PHE A 27 -6.38 -5.63 -8.77
CA PHE A 27 -6.08 -6.50 -7.64
C PHE A 27 -4.74 -7.22 -7.82
N THR A 28 -4.47 -7.78 -9.00
CA THR A 28 -3.21 -8.49 -9.28
C THR A 28 -1.98 -7.60 -9.25
N LYS A 29 -2.14 -6.28 -9.46
CA LYS A 29 -1.04 -5.32 -9.31
C LYS A 29 -0.56 -5.19 -7.85
N GLY A 30 -1.36 -5.66 -6.89
CA GLY A 30 -1.11 -5.48 -5.47
C GLY A 30 -1.38 -4.05 -5.04
N THR A 31 -2.00 -3.88 -3.88
CA THR A 31 -2.15 -2.58 -3.23
C THR A 31 -1.61 -2.69 -1.81
N ASN A 32 -0.54 -1.95 -1.51
CA ASN A 32 -0.04 -1.83 -0.14
C ASN A 32 -0.86 -0.76 0.57
N LEU A 33 -1.88 -1.18 1.31
CA LEU A 33 -2.65 -0.30 2.18
C LEU A 33 -1.90 -0.19 3.52
N VAL A 34 -1.61 1.04 3.93
CA VAL A 34 -0.95 1.35 5.20
C VAL A 34 -1.85 2.30 5.97
N LEU A 35 -2.15 1.94 7.22
CA LEU A 35 -2.87 2.82 8.14
C LEU A 35 -1.92 3.92 8.63
N LEU A 36 -2.31 5.18 8.43
CA LEU A 36 -1.55 6.33 8.94
C LEU A 36 -1.96 6.64 10.39
N ASP A 37 -1.03 7.17 11.17
CA ASP A 37 -1.33 7.81 12.46
C ASP A 37 -2.28 9.00 12.23
N ASP A 38 -3.23 9.22 13.14
CA ASP A 38 -4.23 10.30 13.03
C ASP A 38 -3.63 11.67 12.79
N ARG A 39 -2.45 11.96 13.36
CA ARG A 39 -1.77 13.24 13.16
C ARG A 39 -1.24 13.38 11.75
N VAL A 40 -0.72 12.28 11.18
CA VAL A 40 -0.22 12.25 9.80
C VAL A 40 -1.39 12.35 8.82
N ALA A 41 -2.49 11.65 9.07
CA ALA A 41 -3.71 11.73 8.26
C ALA A 41 -4.34 13.14 8.29
N LYS A 42 -4.29 13.85 9.43
CA LYS A 42 -4.74 15.24 9.53
C LYS A 42 -3.84 16.22 8.78
N ALA A 43 -2.53 15.95 8.75
CA ALA A 43 -1.56 16.80 8.06
C ALA A 43 -1.55 16.56 6.54
N PHE A 44 -1.84 15.34 6.10
CA PHE A 44 -1.86 14.94 4.69
C PHE A 44 -3.21 14.32 4.33
N PRO A 45 -4.14 15.11 3.79
CA PRO A 45 -5.50 14.65 3.47
C PRO A 45 -5.55 13.59 2.38
N THR A 46 -4.55 13.54 1.48
CA THR A 46 -4.52 12.60 0.36
C THR A 46 -3.23 11.75 0.33
N ALA A 47 -3.32 10.58 -0.31
CA ALA A 47 -2.16 9.73 -0.54
C ALA A 47 -1.12 10.38 -1.48
N GLU A 48 -1.58 11.28 -2.37
CA GLU A 48 -0.70 12.04 -3.27
C GLU A 48 0.19 13.00 -2.49
N ASP A 49 -0.37 13.68 -1.48
CA ASP A 49 0.36 14.62 -0.63
C ASP A 49 1.45 13.91 0.19
N VAL A 50 1.14 12.73 0.75
CA VAL A 50 2.12 11.91 1.47
C VAL A 50 3.27 11.49 0.55
N ASN A 51 2.94 10.99 -0.65
CA ASN A 51 3.94 10.53 -1.59
C ASN A 51 4.82 11.69 -2.09
N ALA A 52 4.24 12.85 -2.37
CA ALA A 52 4.99 14.03 -2.76
C ALA A 52 5.99 14.47 -1.67
N ALA A 53 5.57 14.48 -0.40
CA ALA A 53 6.44 14.81 0.73
C ALA A 53 7.61 13.83 0.87
N LEU A 54 7.33 12.52 0.80
CA LEU A 54 8.37 11.48 0.88
C LEU A 54 9.34 11.53 -0.31
N LEU A 55 8.84 11.78 -1.53
CA LEU A 55 9.68 11.96 -2.71
C LEU A 55 10.56 13.22 -2.60
N GLY A 56 10.02 14.31 -2.06
CA GLY A 56 10.79 15.52 -1.75
C GLY A 56 11.92 15.25 -0.76
N LEU A 57 11.66 14.47 0.30
CA LEU A 57 12.68 14.05 1.24
C LEU A 57 13.77 13.20 0.57
N LEU A 58 13.39 12.25 -0.29
CA LEU A 58 14.35 11.44 -1.04
C LEU A 58 15.26 12.26 -1.96
N ALA A 59 14.77 13.38 -2.50
CA ALA A 59 15.58 14.28 -3.32
C ALA A 59 16.62 15.06 -2.51
N LEU A 60 16.33 15.33 -1.23
CA LEU A 60 17.20 16.08 -0.31
C LEU A 60 18.20 15.17 0.40
N VAL A 61 17.87 13.89 0.59
CA VAL A 61 18.76 12.95 1.24
C VAL A 61 19.89 12.58 0.27
N PRO A 62 21.17 12.83 0.61
CA PRO A 62 22.28 12.31 -0.18
C PRO A 62 22.13 10.80 -0.21
N LYS A 63 22.18 10.20 -1.42
CA LYS A 63 22.08 8.75 -1.62
C LYS A 63 23.09 8.04 -0.73
N THR A 64 22.66 7.71 0.48
CA THR A 64 23.40 6.85 1.37
C THR A 64 23.23 5.50 0.72
N ARG A 65 24.23 5.13 -0.08
CA ARG A 65 24.41 3.77 -0.52
C ARG A 65 24.35 2.96 0.77
N ILE A 66 23.24 2.26 0.96
CA ILE A 66 23.16 1.19 1.95
C ILE A 66 24.24 0.23 1.45
N THR A 67 25.47 0.40 1.94
CA THR A 67 26.52 -0.57 1.73
C THR A 67 25.96 -1.79 2.40
N SER A 68 25.57 -2.79 1.61
CA SER A 68 25.35 -4.13 2.11
C SER A 68 26.58 -4.43 2.95
N SER A 69 26.38 -4.46 4.26
CA SER A 69 27.45 -4.75 5.21
C SER A 69 28.08 -6.04 4.75
N SER A 70 29.39 -5.97 4.48
CA SER A 70 30.22 -7.13 4.26
C SER A 70 30.02 -8.08 5.43
N SER A 71 29.33 -9.20 5.20
CA SER A 71 29.50 -10.39 6.01
C SER A 71 30.87 -10.98 5.69
N GLY A 72 31.91 -10.27 6.13
CA GLY A 72 33.28 -10.72 6.09
C GLY A 72 33.50 -11.84 7.09
N ARG A 73 33.77 -13.04 6.55
CA ARG A 73 34.94 -13.86 6.90
C ARG A 73 35.13 -14.22 8.39
N ALA A 74 34.74 -15.45 8.76
CA ALA A 74 35.55 -16.32 9.63
C ALA A 74 35.01 -17.76 9.63
N LYS A 75 35.69 -18.68 8.92
CA LYS A 75 36.26 -19.91 9.51
C LYS A 75 37.03 -20.71 8.44
N ALA A 76 38.33 -20.46 8.35
CA ALA A 76 39.28 -21.53 8.06
C ALA A 76 39.44 -22.40 9.33
N ARG A 77 39.99 -23.61 9.16
CA ARG A 77 40.20 -24.73 10.12
C ARG A 77 39.03 -25.74 10.04
N ARG A 78 39.21 -27.00 9.64
CA ARG A 78 40.34 -27.92 9.75
C ARG A 78 40.14 -29.08 8.76
#